data_AF-A3RL20-F1
#
_entry.id   AF-A3RL20-F1
#
_cell.length_a   1.000
_cell.length_b   1.000
_cell.length_c   1.000
_cell.angle_alpha   90.00
_cell.angle_beta   90.00
_cell.angle_gamma   90.00
#
_symmetry.space_group_name_H-M   'P 1'
#
loop_
_entity.id
_entity.type
_entity.pdbx_description
1 polymer ?
#
loop_
_entity_poly.entity_id
_entity_poly.type
_entity_poly.pdbx_seq_one_letter_code
_entity_poly.pdbx_strand_id
1 'polypeptide(L)' 'TSVHWHGLDQRGTFFMDGVTPLTQCPIVKGQTFTYRFTVTDPPGTFWYHS' A
#
# COMPACT_ATOMS: atom_id res chain seq x y z
N THR A 1 -4.80 2.10 11.43
CA THR A 1 -3.56 2.49 10.73
C THR A 1 -3.59 1.94 9.32
N SER A 2 -2.94 2.58 8.36
CA SER A 2 -2.70 2.04 7.03
C SER A 2 -1.34 2.56 6.56
N VAL A 3 -0.77 2.00 5.49
CA VAL A 3 0.52 2.45 4.96
C VAL A 3 0.40 2.54 3.45
N HIS A 4 0.52 3.75 2.91
CA HIS A 4 0.58 4.00 1.48
C HIS A 4 2.02 3.93 0.96
N TRP A 5 2.19 3.32 -0.21
CA TRP A 5 3.48 3.11 -0.88
C TRP A 5 3.62 4.14 -2.00
N HIS A 6 4.02 5.35 -1.63
CA HIS A 6 3.99 6.51 -2.50
C HIS A 6 4.87 6.35 -3.74
N GLY A 7 4.24 6.48 -4.90
CA GLY A 7 4.89 6.44 -6.21
C GLY A 7 4.90 5.05 -6.88
N LEU A 8 4.25 4.05 -6.29
CA LEU A 8 4.09 2.72 -6.91
C LEU A 8 2.70 2.59 -7.55
N ASP A 9 2.63 2.12 -8.80
CA ASP A 9 1.37 2.06 -9.56
C ASP A 9 0.36 1.00 -9.04
N GLN A 10 0.79 0.04 -8.21
CA GLN A 10 -0.04 -1.05 -7.67
C GLN A 10 -0.84 -1.82 -8.75
N ARG A 11 -0.24 -2.05 -9.92
CA ARG A 11 -0.90 -2.74 -11.05
C ARG A 11 -1.33 -4.14 -10.65
N GLY A 12 -2.63 -4.44 -10.80
CA GLY A 12 -3.23 -5.72 -10.38
C GLY A 12 -3.27 -5.94 -8.87
N THR A 13 -2.84 -4.97 -8.07
CA THR A 13 -2.72 -5.04 -6.60
C THR A 13 -3.26 -3.77 -5.93
N PHE A 14 -4.25 -3.11 -6.55
CA PHE A 14 -4.87 -1.87 -6.05
C PHE A 14 -5.26 -1.92 -4.56
N PHE A 15 -5.72 -3.07 -4.06
CA PHE A 15 -6.06 -3.30 -2.65
C PHE A 15 -4.86 -3.31 -1.67
N MET A 16 -3.64 -3.17 -2.19
CA MET A 16 -2.39 -3.05 -1.43
C MET A 16 -1.89 -1.60 -1.37
N ASP A 17 -2.62 -0.65 -1.95
CA ASP A 17 -2.18 0.73 -2.04
C ASP A 17 -2.21 1.48 -0.70
N GLY A 18 -2.97 1.01 0.30
CA GLY A 18 -2.93 1.58 1.65
C GLY A 18 -3.66 2.91 1.87
N VAL A 19 -4.50 3.35 0.93
CA VAL A 19 -5.33 4.55 1.09
C VAL A 19 -6.64 4.17 1.77
N THR A 20 -6.82 4.61 3.01
CA THR A 20 -8.10 4.44 3.73
C THR A 20 -9.02 5.64 3.49
N PRO A 21 -10.32 5.45 3.14
CA PRO A 21 -11.05 4.19 2.98
C PRO A 21 -11.16 3.70 1.53
N LEU A 22 -10.32 4.22 0.61
CA LEU A 22 -10.47 3.98 -0.82
C LEU A 22 -10.05 2.56 -1.24
N THR A 23 -8.81 2.17 -0.93
CA THR A 23 -8.24 0.90 -1.39
C THR A 23 -8.35 -0.21 -0.33
N GLN A 24 -8.49 0.17 0.94
CA GLN A 24 -8.72 -0.75 2.04
C GLN A 24 -9.35 -0.08 3.27
N CYS A 25 -9.90 -0.91 4.16
CA CYS A 25 -10.22 -0.49 5.53
C CYS A 25 -8.95 -0.28 6.37
N PRO A 26 -9.02 0.55 7.43
CA PRO A 26 -7.89 0.74 8.33
C PRO A 26 -7.61 -0.56 9.11
N ILE A 27 -6.33 -0.88 9.28
CA ILE A 27 -5.87 -1.95 10.17
C ILE A 27 -6.16 -1.52 11.61
N VAL A 28 -7.03 -2.26 12.29
CA VAL A 28 -7.42 -1.99 13.67
C VAL A 28 -6.32 -2.43 14.65
N LYS A 29 -6.32 -1.85 15.84
CA LYS A 29 -5.32 -2.15 16.88
C LYS A 29 -5.29 -3.65 17.18
N GLY A 30 -4.09 -4.23 17.21
CA GLY A 30 -3.88 -5.65 17.50
C GLY A 30 -4.08 -6.59 16.30
N GLN A 31 -4.49 -6.08 15.14
CA GLN A 31 -4.51 -6.85 13.89
C GLN A 31 -3.25 -6.63 13.06
N THR A 32 -2.99 -7.60 12.20
CA THR A 32 -1.88 -7.60 11.25
C THR A 32 -2.44 -7.67 9.84
N PHE A 33 -1.83 -6.91 8.93
CA PHE A 33 -2.11 -6.99 7.51
C PHE A 33 -0.79 -7.06 6.74
N THR A 34 -0.73 -7.94 5.74
CA THR A 34 0.47 -8.14 4.91
C THR A 34 0.27 -7.49 3.55
N TYR A 35 0.98 -6.39 3.30
CA TYR A 35 1.08 -5.81 1.96
C TYR A 35 1.96 -6.70 1.09
N ARG A 36 1.40 -7.25 0.01
CA ARG A 36 2.13 -8.14 -0.90
C ARG A 36 1.79 -7.84 -2.35
N PHE A 37 2.75 -7.22 -3.04
CA PHE A 37 2.64 -6.83 -4.44
C PHE A 37 4.01 -6.91 -5.13
N THR A 38 4.01 -6.88 -6.46
CA THR A 38 5.22 -6.85 -7.28
C THR A 38 5.41 -5.44 -7.82
N VAL A 39 6.60 -4.87 -7.62
CA VAL A 39 6.95 -3.58 -8.20
C VAL A 39 7.27 -3.78 -9.68
N THR A 40 6.44 -3.20 -10.54
CA THR A 40 6.66 -3.19 -12.00
C THR A 40 7.17 -1.85 -12.51
N ASP A 41 7.25 -0.85 -11.63
CA ASP A 41 7.71 0.50 -11.92
C ASP A 41 9.22 0.52 -12.21
N PRO A 42 9.70 1.45 -13.05
CA PRO A 42 11.13 1.66 -13.23
C PRO A 42 11.84 1.92 -11.90
N PRO A 43 13.13 1.54 -11.78
CA PRO A 43 13.92 1.88 -10.60
C PRO A 43 13.93 3.38 -10.32
N GLY A 44 13.76 3.76 -9.06
CA GLY A 44 13.68 5.15 -8.63
C GLY A 44 13.68 5.29 -7.11
N THR A 45 13.44 6.51 -6.63
CA THR A 45 13.28 6.79 -5.19
C THR A 45 11.81 6.89 -4.85
N PHE A 46 11.38 6.02 -3.95
CA PHE A 46 10.01 5.96 -3.43
C PHE A 46 10.03 6.11 -1.90
N TRP A 47 8.86 6.19 -1.30
CA TRP A 47 8.72 6.29 0.15
C TRP A 47 7.38 5.72 0.61
N TYR A 48 7.19 5.60 1.91
CA TYR A 48 5.94 5.15 2.50
C TYR A 48 5.49 6.11 3.59
N HIS A 49 4.19 6.19 3.81
CA HIS A 49 3.61 6.97 4.90
C HIS A 49 2.29 6.38 5.37
N SER A 50 1.87 6.79 6.58
CA SER A 50 0.54 6.44 7.09
C SER A 50 -0.58 7.21 6.39
#